data_AF-A0A1N6SS62-F1
#
_entry.id   AF-A0A1N6SS62-F1
#
_cell.length_a   1.000
_cell.length_b   1.000
_cell.length_c   1.000
_cell.angle_alpha   90.00
_cell.angle_beta   90.00
_cell.angle_gamma   90.00
#
_symmetry.space_group_name_H-M   'P 1'
#
loop_
_entity.id
_entity.type
_entity.pdbx_description
1 polymer ?
#
loop_
_entity_poly.entity_id
_entity_poly.type
_entity_poly.pdbx_seq_one_letter_code
_entity_poly.pdbx_strand_id
1 'polypeptide(L)'
;MTVLVHTHPLVRQLENDLLPLFRAALPQLAASAPQVLASVFAFSSGTASAFQDYHFGISCLLGEMPDDQPEEVALLVSITGLDASALLSAKVVWGQPSGRVETQAELPAADLPALHAALPGLLAALRTAAQRGQPGV
;
A
#
# COMPACT_ATOMS: atom_id res chain seq x y z
N MET A 1 -19.72 17.60 -1.08
CA MET A 1 -18.99 17.04 0.08
C MET A 1 -17.52 17.28 -0.14
N THR A 2 -16.95 18.24 0.57
CA THR A 2 -15.56 18.67 0.41
C THR A 2 -14.66 17.66 1.12
N VAL A 3 -13.98 16.86 0.32
CA VAL A 3 -13.01 15.84 0.71
C VAL A 3 -11.82 16.56 1.39
N LEU A 4 -11.78 16.55 2.73
CA LEU A 4 -10.71 17.12 3.58
C LEU A 4 -9.35 16.38 3.46
N VAL A 5 -9.29 15.38 2.57
CA VAL A 5 -8.18 14.43 2.43
C VAL A 5 -6.90 15.08 1.93
N HIS A 6 -7.01 16.15 1.15
CA HIS A 6 -5.86 16.82 0.56
C HIS A 6 -5.36 18.01 1.38
N THR A 7 -5.71 18.17 2.66
CA THR A 7 -5.25 19.32 3.47
C THR A 7 -4.19 19.00 4.52
N HIS A 8 -4.00 17.73 4.91
CA HIS A 8 -3.00 17.42 5.93
C HIS A 8 -1.56 17.54 5.36
N PRO A 9 -0.66 18.35 5.95
CA PRO A 9 0.68 18.57 5.40
C PRO A 9 1.49 17.28 5.22
N LEU A 10 1.41 16.36 6.19
CA LEU A 10 2.09 15.06 6.11
C LEU A 10 1.60 14.20 4.93
N VAL A 11 0.29 14.22 4.66
CA VAL A 11 -0.31 13.46 3.53
C VAL A 11 0.21 14.02 2.22
N ARG A 12 0.19 15.34 2.04
CA ARG A 12 0.72 15.98 0.83
C ARG A 12 2.21 15.67 0.62
N GLN A 13 3.01 15.71 1.68
CA GLN A 13 4.42 15.38 1.59
C GLN A 13 4.62 13.94 1.13
N LEU A 14 3.94 12.98 1.76
CA LEU A 14 4.01 11.58 1.39
C LEU A 14 3.53 11.31 -0.04
N GLU A 15 2.47 11.96 -0.48
CA GLU A 15 1.99 11.82 -1.86
C GLU A 15 3.02 12.31 -2.88
N ASN A 16 3.63 13.47 -2.62
CA ASN A 16 4.65 14.04 -3.49
C ASN A 16 5.92 13.17 -3.53
N ASP A 17 6.30 12.58 -2.40
CA ASP A 17 7.51 11.79 -2.29
C ASP A 17 7.31 10.36 -2.84
N LEU A 18 6.15 9.74 -2.58
CA LEU A 18 5.96 8.29 -2.78
C LEU A 18 5.11 7.92 -4.00
N LEU A 19 4.10 8.70 -4.38
CA LEU A 19 3.30 8.36 -5.57
C LEU A 19 4.14 8.30 -6.85
N PRO A 20 5.13 9.19 -7.09
CA PRO A 20 6.01 9.05 -8.24
C PRO A 20 6.80 7.74 -8.22
N LEU A 21 7.27 7.30 -7.05
CA LEU A 21 8.00 6.05 -6.88
C LEU A 21 7.12 4.83 -7.17
N PHE A 22 5.87 4.84 -6.70
CA PHE A 22 4.92 3.76 -6.97
C PHE A 22 4.56 3.67 -8.44
N ARG A 23 4.31 4.83 -9.09
CA ARG A 23 4.07 4.90 -10.54
C ARG A 23 5.27 4.40 -11.34
N ALA A 24 6.49 4.73 -10.92
CA ALA A 24 7.72 4.26 -11.55
C ALA A 24 7.96 2.75 -11.39
N ALA A 25 7.39 2.12 -10.35
CA ALA A 25 7.47 0.68 -10.13
C ALA A 25 6.49 -0.13 -11.00
N LEU A 26 5.40 0.47 -11.47
CA LEU A 26 4.35 -0.23 -12.25
C LEU A 26 4.89 -0.95 -13.50
N PRO A 27 5.75 -0.35 -14.35
CA PRO A 27 6.27 -1.04 -15.53
C PRO A 27 7.06 -2.31 -15.18
N GLN A 28 7.81 -2.29 -14.09
CA GLN A 28 8.56 -3.46 -13.63
C GLN A 28 7.63 -4.55 -13.10
N LEU A 29 6.57 -4.17 -12.39
CA LEU A 29 5.55 -5.12 -11.94
C LEU A 29 4.83 -5.78 -13.12
N ALA A 30 4.37 -4.98 -14.09
CA ALA A 30 3.70 -5.49 -15.29
C ALA A 30 4.59 -6.40 -16.13
N ALA A 31 5.88 -6.08 -16.26
CA ALA A 31 6.83 -6.95 -16.96
C ALA A 31 7.09 -8.27 -16.22
N SER A 32 7.04 -8.26 -14.89
CA SER A 32 7.39 -9.40 -14.04
C SER A 32 6.22 -10.35 -13.80
N ALA A 33 4.99 -9.82 -13.78
CA ALA A 33 3.75 -10.55 -13.59
C ALA A 33 2.70 -10.01 -14.59
N PRO A 34 2.80 -10.33 -15.88
CA PRO A 34 1.90 -9.80 -16.92
C PRO A 34 0.43 -10.19 -16.73
N GLN A 35 0.16 -11.21 -15.91
CA GLN A 35 -1.17 -11.68 -15.57
C GLN A 35 -1.89 -10.82 -14.51
N VAL A 36 -1.20 -9.87 -13.84
CA VAL A 36 -1.80 -9.03 -12.81
C VAL A 36 -2.10 -7.63 -13.33
N LEU A 37 -3.18 -7.03 -12.83
CA LEU A 37 -3.50 -5.63 -13.05
C LEU A 37 -2.97 -4.81 -11.88
N ALA A 38 -1.80 -4.19 -12.07
CA ALA A 38 -1.19 -3.32 -11.08
C ALA A 38 -1.66 -1.86 -11.22
N SER A 39 -2.11 -1.26 -10.13
CA SER A 39 -2.55 0.15 -10.10
C SER A 39 -2.13 0.84 -8.80
N VAL A 40 -1.90 2.15 -8.87
CA VAL A 40 -1.65 2.98 -7.70
C VAL A 40 -2.98 3.48 -7.15
N PHE A 41 -3.18 3.32 -5.84
CA PHE A 41 -4.37 3.81 -5.14
C PHE A 41 -3.98 4.77 -4.02
N ALA A 42 -4.92 5.65 -3.67
CA ALA A 42 -4.83 6.49 -2.50
C ALA A 42 -6.24 6.84 -2.02
N PHE A 43 -6.55 6.60 -0.74
CA PHE A 43 -7.84 6.89 -0.16
C PHE A 43 -7.73 7.22 1.34
N SER A 44 -8.70 7.96 1.82
CA SER A 44 -8.87 8.28 3.23
C SER A 44 -9.86 7.37 3.91
N SER A 45 -9.64 7.12 5.20
CA SER A 45 -10.63 6.54 6.10
C SER A 45 -10.77 7.39 7.35
N GLY A 46 -11.96 7.36 7.95
CA GLY A 46 -12.31 8.17 9.11
C GLY A 46 -13.81 8.31 9.26
N THR A 47 -14.22 9.21 10.14
CA THR A 47 -15.63 9.54 10.35
C THR A 47 -16.02 10.76 9.52
N ALA A 48 -17.33 11.06 9.46
CA ALA A 48 -17.82 12.27 8.80
C ALA A 48 -17.23 13.58 9.38
N SER A 49 -16.69 13.54 10.61
CA SER A 49 -16.16 14.71 11.31
C SER A 49 -14.65 14.68 11.55
N ALA A 50 -13.96 13.56 11.26
CA ALA A 50 -12.53 13.42 11.53
C ALA A 50 -11.82 12.65 10.41
N PHE A 51 -10.80 13.28 9.85
CA PHE A 51 -9.82 12.66 8.97
C PHE A 51 -8.80 11.94 9.84
N GLN A 52 -8.94 10.62 9.97
CA GLN A 52 -8.19 9.83 10.95
C GLN A 52 -7.02 9.12 10.30
N ASP A 53 -7.27 8.49 9.16
CA ASP A 53 -6.34 7.60 8.52
C ASP A 53 -6.24 7.88 7.02
N TYR A 54 -5.06 7.59 6.47
CA TYR A 54 -4.78 7.72 5.05
C TYR A 54 -4.02 6.50 4.54
N HIS A 55 -4.47 5.95 3.42
CA HIS A 55 -3.97 4.72 2.84
C HIS A 55 -3.61 4.92 1.38
N PHE A 56 -2.42 4.50 0.98
CA PHE A 56 -1.98 4.61 -0.40
C PHE A 56 -0.92 3.55 -0.70
N GLY A 57 -0.73 3.24 -1.98
CA GLY A 57 0.10 2.10 -2.33
C GLY A 57 -0.11 1.60 -3.75
N ILE A 58 0.28 0.35 -3.96
CA ILE A 58 0.08 -0.37 -5.22
C ILE A 58 -0.79 -1.59 -4.93
N SER A 59 -1.94 -1.71 -5.60
CA SER A 59 -2.72 -2.94 -5.61
C SER A 59 -2.41 -3.72 -6.89
N CYS A 60 -2.18 -5.02 -6.75
CA CYS A 60 -2.06 -5.97 -7.85
C CYS A 60 -3.26 -6.91 -7.80
N LEU A 61 -4.24 -6.67 -8.67
CA LEU A 61 -5.37 -7.57 -8.86
C LEU A 61 -4.89 -8.78 -9.67
N LEU A 62 -5.09 -9.96 -9.12
CA LEU A 62 -4.78 -11.24 -9.75
C LEU A 62 -5.86 -11.57 -10.78
N GLY A 63 -5.61 -12.55 -11.64
CA GLY A 63 -6.62 -13.04 -12.59
C GLY A 63 -7.81 -13.70 -11.89
N GLU A 64 -8.58 -14.50 -12.63
CA GLU A 64 -9.65 -15.30 -12.03
C GLU A 64 -9.09 -16.23 -10.94
N MET A 65 -9.41 -15.93 -9.68
CA MET A 65 -9.06 -16.72 -8.51
C MET A 65 -10.31 -17.44 -8.00
N PRO A 66 -10.16 -18.63 -7.40
CA PRO A 66 -11.25 -19.27 -6.66
C PRO A 66 -11.73 -18.40 -5.49
N ASP A 67 -13.00 -18.52 -5.12
CA ASP A 67 -13.65 -17.75 -4.04
C ASP A 67 -12.95 -17.89 -2.66
N ASP A 68 -12.20 -18.97 -2.44
CA ASP A 68 -11.45 -19.24 -1.22
C ASP A 68 -10.01 -18.68 -1.24
N GLN A 69 -9.62 -18.00 -2.31
CA GLN A 69 -8.30 -17.41 -2.50
C GLN A 69 -8.35 -15.88 -2.61
N PRO A 70 -7.30 -15.18 -2.16
CA PRO A 70 -7.25 -13.73 -2.29
C PRO A 70 -7.13 -13.32 -3.76
N GLU A 71 -7.97 -12.39 -4.19
CA GLU A 71 -7.95 -11.84 -5.54
C GLU A 71 -6.91 -10.73 -5.73
N GLU A 72 -6.32 -10.24 -4.64
CA GLU A 72 -5.35 -9.15 -4.69
C GLU A 72 -4.19 -9.34 -3.72
N VAL A 73 -3.05 -8.75 -4.09
CA VAL A 73 -1.94 -8.47 -3.18
C VAL A 73 -1.55 -7.02 -3.33
N ALA A 74 -1.44 -6.31 -2.20
CA ALA A 74 -1.21 -4.88 -2.19
C ALA A 74 -0.02 -4.51 -1.32
N LEU A 75 0.83 -3.61 -1.82
CA LEU A 75 1.66 -2.76 -0.98
C LEU A 75 0.78 -1.67 -0.42
N LEU A 76 0.61 -1.65 0.89
CA LEU A 76 -0.21 -0.70 1.63
C LEU A 76 0.67 0.11 2.57
N VAL A 77 0.78 1.41 2.31
CA VAL A 77 1.31 2.40 3.24
C VAL A 77 0.14 3.10 3.90
N SER A 78 0.10 3.09 5.23
CA SER A 78 -0.97 3.67 6.03
C SER A 78 -0.41 4.68 7.01
N ILE A 79 -1.08 5.82 7.11
CA ILE A 79 -0.91 6.81 8.15
C ILE A 79 -2.13 6.70 9.04
N THR A 80 -1.95 6.49 10.34
CA THR A 80 -3.06 6.45 11.30
C THR A 80 -2.91 7.50 12.37
N GLY A 81 -4.01 7.94 12.97
CA GLY A 81 -3.98 8.90 14.08
C GLY A 81 -3.50 10.30 13.69
N LEU A 82 -3.88 10.76 12.48
CA LEU A 82 -3.50 12.08 11.94
C LEU A 82 -3.94 13.27 12.81
N ASP A 83 -4.96 13.08 13.66
CA ASP A 83 -5.50 14.11 14.56
C ASP A 83 -4.74 14.23 15.89
N ALA A 84 -3.89 13.25 16.23
CA ALA A 84 -3.17 13.20 17.50
C ALA A 84 -1.67 12.93 17.25
N SER A 85 -1.31 11.66 17.08
CA SER A 85 0.07 11.20 16.88
C SER A 85 0.10 10.30 15.66
N ALA A 86 0.45 10.87 14.51
CA ALA A 86 0.51 10.13 13.26
C ALA A 86 1.48 8.94 13.38
N LEU A 87 1.03 7.76 13.00
CA LEU A 87 1.84 6.55 12.92
C LEU A 87 1.91 6.09 11.47
N LEU A 88 3.11 5.79 10.99
CA LEU A 88 3.32 5.19 9.68
C LEU A 88 3.43 3.67 9.81
N SER A 89 2.77 2.97 8.90
CA SER A 89 2.99 1.55 8.67
C SER A 89 3.08 1.29 7.17
N ALA A 90 3.90 0.31 6.79
CA ALA A 90 4.01 -0.13 5.41
C ALA A 90 4.13 -1.64 5.37
N LYS A 91 3.26 -2.29 4.59
CA LYS A 91 3.20 -3.74 4.50
C LYS A 91 2.78 -4.20 3.11
N VAL A 92 3.18 -5.41 2.76
CA VAL A 92 2.59 -6.15 1.64
C VAL A 92 1.59 -7.14 2.23
N VAL A 93 0.35 -7.09 1.78
CA VAL A 93 -0.76 -7.85 2.35
C VAL A 93 -1.63 -8.45 1.25
N TRP A 94 -2.09 -9.67 1.49
CA TRP A 94 -3.07 -10.35 0.65
C TRP A 94 -4.48 -9.88 0.99
N GLY A 95 -5.31 -9.70 -0.03
CA GLY A 95 -6.72 -9.36 0.12
C GLY A 95 -7.53 -10.42 0.89
N GLN A 96 -8.82 -10.15 1.05
CA GLN A 96 -9.75 -11.15 1.56
C GLN A 96 -9.88 -12.31 0.55
N PRO A 97 -10.13 -13.55 1.00
CA PRO A 97 -10.37 -13.95 2.39
C PRO A 97 -9.11 -14.20 3.22
N SER A 98 -7.91 -14.15 2.64
CA SER A 98 -6.67 -14.49 3.35
C SER A 98 -6.31 -13.47 4.44
N GLY A 99 -6.26 -12.18 4.09
CA GLY A 99 -5.79 -11.11 4.98
C GLY A 99 -4.34 -11.26 5.46
N ARG A 100 -3.58 -12.23 4.90
CA ARG A 100 -2.23 -12.56 5.37
C ARG A 100 -1.25 -11.45 5.02
N VAL A 101 -0.43 -11.07 6.00
CA VAL A 101 0.71 -10.18 5.78
C VAL A 101 1.85 -10.97 5.15
N GLU A 102 2.27 -10.58 3.95
CA GLU A 102 3.42 -11.16 3.25
C GLU A 102 4.73 -10.65 3.88
N THR A 103 4.79 -9.34 4.11
CA THR A 103 5.91 -8.68 4.80
C THR A 103 5.46 -7.34 5.35
N GLN A 104 6.17 -6.84 6.37
CA GLN A 104 5.92 -5.53 6.95
C GLN A 104 7.25 -4.84 7.26
N ALA A 105 7.29 -3.52 7.09
CA ALA A 105 8.39 -2.70 7.56
C ALA A 105 8.11 -2.26 8.99
N GLU A 106 9.11 -2.45 9.86
CA GLU A 106 9.11 -1.84 11.19
C GLU A 106 9.51 -0.37 11.04
N LEU A 107 8.54 0.52 11.23
CA LEU A 107 8.74 1.97 11.11
C LEU A 107 8.62 2.59 12.51
N PRO A 108 9.74 2.82 13.22
CA PRO A 108 9.69 3.59 14.46
C PRO A 108 9.19 5.01 14.15
N ALA A 109 8.15 5.45 14.87
CA ALA A 109 7.63 6.83 14.93
C ALA A 109 7.63 7.62 13.59
N ALA A 110 6.67 7.35 12.71
CA ALA A 110 6.38 8.13 11.49
C ALA A 110 7.62 8.61 10.69
N ASP A 111 8.69 7.82 10.69
CA ASP A 111 9.97 8.20 10.12
C ASP A 111 9.96 7.99 8.59
N LEU A 112 9.87 9.09 7.85
CA LEU A 112 9.90 9.11 6.39
C LEU A 112 11.18 8.51 5.82
N PRO A 113 12.40 8.87 6.29
CA PRO A 113 13.63 8.17 5.95
C PRO A 113 13.55 6.64 6.12
N ALA A 114 13.01 6.13 7.23
CA ALA A 114 12.88 4.69 7.45
C ALA A 114 11.93 4.05 6.42
N LEU A 115 10.83 4.73 6.09
CA LEU A 115 9.92 4.29 5.03
C LEU A 115 10.63 4.22 3.68
N HIS A 116 11.36 5.28 3.29
CA HIS A 116 12.12 5.29 2.04
C HIS A 116 13.15 4.17 1.97
N ALA A 117 13.82 3.87 3.08
CA ALA A 117 14.79 2.78 3.15
C ALA A 117 14.12 1.38 3.02
N ALA A 118 12.90 1.22 3.52
CA ALA A 118 12.16 -0.05 3.45
C ALA A 118 11.48 -0.31 2.09
N LEU A 119 11.14 0.76 1.36
CA LEU A 119 10.36 0.67 0.11
C LEU A 119 10.93 -0.28 -0.94
N PRO A 120 12.25 -0.30 -1.24
CA PRO A 120 12.79 -1.24 -2.22
C PRO A 120 12.53 -2.71 -1.84
N GLY A 121 12.65 -3.05 -0.56
CA GLY A 121 12.36 -4.39 -0.05
C GLY A 121 10.88 -4.74 -0.15
N LEU A 122 10.01 -3.80 0.20
CA LEU A 122 8.56 -3.97 0.07
C LEU A 122 8.10 -4.14 -1.38
N LEU A 123 8.67 -3.37 -2.32
CA LEU A 123 8.37 -3.49 -3.75
C LEU A 123 8.86 -4.82 -4.32
N ALA A 124 10.03 -5.30 -3.88
CA ALA A 124 10.54 -6.61 -4.27
C ALA A 124 9.65 -7.75 -3.74
N ALA A 125 9.16 -7.63 -2.50
CA ALA A 125 8.23 -8.59 -1.92
C ALA A 125 6.88 -8.58 -2.64
N LEU A 126 6.32 -7.39 -2.95
CA LEU A 126 5.09 -7.26 -3.74
C LEU A 126 5.24 -7.94 -5.09
N ARG A 127 6.34 -7.68 -5.81
CA ARG A 127 6.60 -8.32 -7.11
C ARG A 127 6.65 -9.84 -6.99
N THR A 128 7.37 -10.35 -6.01
CA THR A 128 7.51 -11.80 -5.77
C THR A 128 6.15 -12.43 -5.45
N ALA A 129 5.34 -11.77 -4.61
CA ALA A 129 4.01 -12.21 -4.25
C ALA A 129 3.05 -12.20 -5.47
N ALA A 130 3.04 -11.11 -6.25
CA ALA A 130 2.23 -10.99 -7.46
C ALA A 130 2.61 -12.04 -8.52
N GLN A 131 3.90 -12.35 -8.66
CA GLN A 131 4.38 -13.44 -9.53
C GLN A 131 3.89 -14.81 -9.07
N ARG A 132 3.89 -15.04 -7.76
CA ARG A 132 3.45 -16.30 -7.16
C ARG A 132 1.94 -16.50 -7.26
N GLY A 133 1.16 -15.42 -7.22
CA GLY A 133 -0.30 -15.44 -7.41
C GLY A 133 -1.09 -16.05 -6.25
N GLN A 134 -0.45 -16.45 -5.16
CA GLN A 134 -1.10 -16.96 -3.94
C GLN A 134 -0.22 -16.68 -2.72
N PRO A 135 -0.78 -16.65 -1.50
CA PRO A 135 0.00 -16.52 -0.27
C PRO A 135 1.07 -17.60 -0.17
N GLY A 136 2.24 -17.25 0.36
CA GLY A 136 3.27 -18.24 0.69
C GLY A 136 2.74 -19.19 1.75
N VAL A 137 3.26 -20.41 1.83
CA VAL A 137 2.95 -21.34 2.93
C VAL A 137 3.58 -20.81 4.22
#